data_AF-A0A2Z6QK25-F1
#
_entry.id   AF-A0A2Z6QK25-F1
#
_cell.length_a   1.000
_cell.length_b   1.000
_cell.length_c   1.000
_cell.angle_alpha   90.00
_cell.angle_beta   90.00
_cell.angle_gamma   90.00
#
_symmetry.space_group_name_H-M   'P 1'
#
loop_
_entity.id
_entity.type
_entity.pdbx_description
1 polymer ?
#
loop_
_entity_poly.entity_id
_entity_poly.type
_entity_poly.pdbx_seq_one_letter_code
_entity_poly.pdbx_strand_id
1 'polypeptide(L)'
;MYYVRSKLVESRGALHIHYRLLLSGPVQLSNTNCTSKAISNYLYKYPHISRKFVSTETVNTEKATIKSSKFGRKVITVSSLIISAAAVFAILNHKHAEAENNKQEKIFSRVLKRGGPKNLLIADRLIDEGDSDINKPRLVILGSGWGAISVLKELEKDKYHVTVVSPRNYFLFTPLLPSATVGTLETRSLLEPIRSLIKSVSAYFLEAKATDICFSEKLIELSPDSDEPFYIPYDKLVIAVGSKSITYGIEGIEHCHFLKSINDARMIRKKIMDNFEKASLPTTSPEEKKSLLSFVVCGGGKIYFVLR
;
A
#
# COMPACT_ATOMS: atom_id res chain seq x y z
N MET A 1 -15.82 -2.79 -43.80
CA MET A 1 -15.01 -1.75 -44.48
C MET A 1 -15.84 -0.47 -44.51
N TYR A 2 -15.42 0.56 -43.77
CA TYR A 2 -16.13 1.85 -43.52
C TYR A 2 -17.53 1.73 -42.84
N TYR A 3 -17.95 2.52 -41.83
CA TYR A 3 -17.55 3.83 -41.25
C TYR A 3 -18.06 5.07 -42.00
N VAL A 4 -18.07 6.24 -41.33
CA VAL A 4 -18.59 7.59 -41.71
C VAL A 4 -20.06 7.80 -41.27
N ARG A 5 -20.37 8.61 -40.22
CA ARG A 5 -20.34 10.10 -40.04
C ARG A 5 -21.59 10.82 -40.65
N SER A 6 -22.11 11.98 -40.20
CA SER A 6 -21.80 12.90 -39.07
C SER A 6 -22.72 14.16 -39.08
N LYS A 7 -22.47 15.11 -38.14
CA LYS A 7 -22.83 16.58 -38.16
C LYS A 7 -24.29 16.92 -37.80
N LEU A 8 -24.67 18.11 -37.30
CA LEU A 8 -24.02 19.32 -36.71
C LEU A 8 -25.12 20.00 -35.84
N VAL A 9 -24.97 20.94 -34.89
CA VAL A 9 -24.35 22.30 -34.78
C VAL A 9 -24.27 22.56 -33.24
N GLU A 10 -23.16 23.00 -32.62
CA GLU A 10 -22.85 24.41 -32.23
C GLU A 10 -24.00 25.19 -31.53
N SER A 11 -23.80 26.08 -30.55
CA SER A 11 -22.60 26.59 -29.82
C SER A 11 -23.07 27.03 -28.40
N ARG A 12 -22.47 27.89 -27.55
CA ARG A 12 -21.35 28.87 -27.61
C ARG A 12 -20.94 29.24 -26.16
N GLY A 13 -19.71 29.71 -25.92
CA GLY A 13 -19.30 30.33 -24.64
C GLY A 13 -17.83 30.11 -24.26
N ALA A 14 -17.00 31.17 -24.31
CA ALA A 14 -15.56 31.10 -24.02
C ALA A 14 -15.00 32.46 -23.57
N LEU A 15 -13.96 32.43 -22.70
CA LEU A 15 -12.90 33.44 -22.41
C LEU A 15 -12.21 32.98 -21.08
N HIS A 16 -10.91 32.75 -20.85
CA HIS A 16 -9.58 32.97 -21.48
C HIS A 16 -8.66 33.97 -20.71
N ILE A 17 -7.91 33.43 -19.72
CA ILE A 17 -6.54 33.73 -19.23
C ILE A 17 -6.05 35.21 -19.03
N HIS A 18 -5.60 35.59 -17.80
CA HIS A 18 -4.17 35.95 -17.46
C HIS A 18 -3.90 36.69 -16.11
N TYR A 19 -3.14 36.03 -15.23
CA TYR A 19 -1.90 36.50 -14.55
C TYR A 19 -1.77 37.75 -13.62
N ARG A 20 -1.12 37.50 -12.47
CA ARG A 20 0.05 38.22 -11.86
C ARG A 20 -0.15 39.21 -10.68
N LEU A 21 0.34 38.74 -9.50
CA LEU A 21 1.08 39.43 -8.42
C LEU A 21 0.94 40.96 -8.22
N LEU A 22 0.63 41.34 -6.98
CA LEU A 22 1.37 42.37 -6.24
C LEU A 22 1.93 41.80 -4.93
N LEU A 23 3.04 42.36 -4.46
CA LEU A 23 3.80 41.93 -3.29
C LEU A 23 3.76 43.00 -2.20
N SER A 24 3.72 42.57 -0.94
CA SER A 24 4.18 43.38 0.19
C SER A 24 4.89 42.49 1.21
N GLY A 25 6.13 42.88 1.52
CA GLY A 25 6.99 42.34 2.57
C GLY A 25 7.93 43.47 3.02
N PRO A 26 9.04 43.19 3.74
CA PRO A 26 9.56 41.90 4.17
C PRO A 26 9.71 41.79 5.71
N VAL A 27 10.21 40.66 6.21
CA VAL A 27 11.38 40.54 7.11
C VAL A 27 11.69 39.04 7.31
N GLN A 28 12.96 38.69 7.47
CA GLN A 28 13.44 37.31 7.62
C GLN A 28 13.54 36.90 9.09
N LEU A 29 13.31 35.62 9.39
CA LEU A 29 13.97 34.87 10.47
C LEU A 29 13.87 33.36 10.16
N SER A 30 14.84 32.56 10.63
CA SER A 30 15.16 31.24 10.06
C SER A 30 15.08 30.07 11.05
N ASN A 31 14.89 28.85 10.52
CA ASN A 31 15.13 27.52 11.11
C ASN A 31 14.63 27.27 12.56
N THR A 32 13.73 26.33 12.81
CA THR A 32 14.12 24.91 13.02
C THR A 32 12.88 24.02 13.18
N ASN A 33 12.56 23.15 12.20
CA ASN A 33 11.45 22.18 12.36
C ASN A 33 11.59 20.87 11.54
N CYS A 34 12.70 20.67 10.81
CA CYS A 34 12.83 19.55 9.88
C CYS A 34 13.26 18.21 10.54
N THR A 35 14.02 18.27 11.63
CA THR A 35 14.63 17.10 12.30
C THR A 35 13.61 16.13 12.90
N SER A 36 12.53 16.63 13.50
CA SER A 36 11.48 15.81 14.13
C SER A 36 10.80 14.85 13.14
N LYS A 37 10.46 15.33 11.94
CA LYS A 37 9.84 14.50 10.88
C LYS A 37 10.79 13.41 10.36
N ALA A 38 12.09 13.72 10.23
CA ALA A 38 13.08 12.73 9.79
C ALA A 38 13.21 11.56 10.79
N ILE A 39 13.30 11.86 12.09
CA ILE A 39 13.43 10.83 13.15
C ILE A 39 12.17 9.95 13.21
N SER A 40 10.98 10.56 13.13
CA SER A 40 9.70 9.83 13.12
C SER A 40 9.62 8.81 11.97
N ASN A 41 9.98 9.21 10.75
CA ASN A 41 9.98 8.32 9.59
C ASN A 41 11.06 7.22 9.69
N TYR A 42 12.21 7.50 10.31
CA TYR A 42 13.30 6.53 10.45
C TYR A 42 12.92 5.37 11.38
N LEU A 43 12.22 5.65 12.49
CA LEU A 43 11.78 4.65 13.47
C LEU A 43 10.75 3.67 12.90
N TYR A 44 9.91 4.10 11.94
CA TYR A 44 8.98 3.22 11.23
C TYR A 44 9.66 2.19 10.31
N LYS A 45 10.90 2.45 9.85
CA LYS A 45 11.59 1.59 8.87
C LYS A 45 12.32 0.40 9.52
N TYR A 46 12.61 0.45 10.83
CA TYR A 46 13.42 -0.56 11.53
C TYR A 46 12.83 -0.96 12.90
N PRO A 47 11.74 -1.74 12.95
CA PRO A 47 11.02 -2.06 14.19
C PRO A 47 11.86 -2.84 15.23
N HIS A 48 12.96 -3.48 14.81
CA HIS A 48 13.84 -4.28 15.67
C HIS A 48 14.69 -3.45 16.65
N ILE A 49 14.84 -2.14 16.41
CA ILE A 49 15.66 -1.24 17.23
C ILE A 49 14.89 -0.76 18.48
N SER A 50 13.55 -0.81 18.44
CA SER A 50 12.66 -0.17 19.44
C SER A 50 12.41 -1.01 20.71
N ARG A 51 13.47 -1.52 21.36
CA ARG A 51 13.37 -2.25 22.65
C ARG A 51 14.42 -1.92 23.71
N LYS A 52 15.31 -0.95 23.48
CA LYS A 52 16.29 -0.47 24.49
C LYS A 52 16.46 1.05 24.51
N PHE A 53 15.37 1.79 24.71
CA PHE A 53 15.42 3.07 25.42
C PHE A 53 14.33 3.09 26.48
N VAL A 54 14.75 3.22 27.74
CA VAL A 54 13.89 3.24 28.93
C VAL A 54 13.46 4.69 29.20
N SER A 55 12.31 4.82 29.88
CA SER A 55 11.65 6.08 30.29
C SER A 55 12.59 7.25 30.62
N THR A 56 12.41 8.36 29.89
CA THR A 56 12.72 9.70 30.40
C THR A 56 11.43 10.38 30.82
N GLU A 57 11.24 10.55 32.12
CA GLU A 57 10.10 11.27 32.69
C GLU A 57 10.13 12.75 32.32
N THR A 58 8.96 13.39 32.26
CA THR A 58 8.84 14.83 32.00
C THR A 58 9.21 15.64 33.26
N VAL A 59 10.50 15.90 33.43
CA VAL A 59 10.99 16.79 34.51
C VAL A 59 10.58 18.23 34.18
N ASN A 60 9.55 18.72 34.87
CA ASN A 60 9.14 20.13 34.83
C ASN A 60 10.26 21.02 35.36
N THR A 61 10.71 21.99 34.56
CA THR A 61 11.74 22.96 34.97
C THR A 61 11.14 24.11 35.77
N GLU A 62 10.94 23.91 37.06
CA GLU A 62 10.76 25.04 37.99
C GLU A 62 12.06 25.84 38.14
N LYS A 63 11.93 27.15 38.43
CA LYS A 63 13.07 28.09 38.47
C LYS A 63 13.83 28.02 39.79
N ALA A 64 14.77 27.09 39.91
CA ALA A 64 15.68 27.02 41.06
C ALA A 64 16.92 27.94 40.90
N THR A 65 16.90 29.11 41.56
CA THR A 65 18.08 29.99 41.69
C THR A 65 19.07 29.43 42.72
N ILE A 66 20.26 28.99 42.29
CA ILE A 66 21.33 28.52 43.18
C ILE A 66 22.62 29.31 42.94
N LYS A 67 23.33 29.62 44.02
CA LYS A 67 24.51 30.52 44.06
C LYS A 67 25.81 29.84 43.61
N SER A 68 26.79 30.70 43.28
CA SER A 68 28.19 30.38 42.96
C SER A 68 28.85 29.27 43.79
N SER A 69 29.50 28.32 43.12
CA SER A 69 30.52 27.43 43.69
C SER A 69 31.51 26.94 42.61
N LYS A 70 32.80 26.79 42.96
CA LYS A 70 33.91 26.55 42.02
C LYS A 70 34.07 25.09 41.54
N PHE A 71 32.97 24.38 41.26
CA PHE A 71 33.01 22.94 40.88
C PHE A 71 32.67 22.62 39.40
N GLY A 72 32.25 23.61 38.60
CA GLY A 72 31.66 23.36 37.27
C GLY A 72 32.61 22.91 36.13
N ARG A 73 33.94 22.98 36.28
CA ARG A 73 34.87 22.82 35.15
C ARG A 73 35.13 21.38 34.66
N LYS A 74 34.79 20.34 35.42
CA LYS A 74 34.98 18.92 35.01
C LYS A 74 33.76 18.26 34.35
N VAL A 75 32.55 18.80 34.55
CA VAL A 75 31.31 18.19 34.02
C VAL A 75 31.05 18.63 32.56
N ILE A 76 31.39 19.88 32.22
CA ILE A 76 31.12 20.50 30.91
C ILE A 76 31.98 19.91 29.77
N THR A 77 33.18 19.41 30.08
CA THR A 77 34.08 18.78 29.10
C THR A 77 33.66 17.37 28.72
N VAL A 78 33.03 16.61 29.62
CA VAL A 78 32.58 15.24 29.34
C VAL A 78 31.32 15.24 28.47
N SER A 79 30.36 16.12 28.77
CA SER A 79 29.12 16.23 27.98
C SER A 79 29.37 16.72 26.56
N SER A 80 30.27 17.69 26.35
CA SER A 80 30.63 18.17 25.01
C SER A 80 31.33 17.13 24.14
N LEU A 81 32.15 16.24 24.72
CA LEU A 81 32.75 15.10 24.03
C LEU A 81 31.72 14.04 23.62
N ILE A 82 30.72 13.77 24.46
CA ILE A 82 29.64 12.81 24.14
C ILE A 82 28.76 13.35 23.00
N ILE A 83 28.42 14.65 23.03
CA ILE A 83 27.60 15.29 21.99
C ILE A 83 28.34 15.30 20.64
N SER A 84 29.65 15.60 20.62
CA SER A 84 30.42 15.58 19.37
C SER A 84 30.62 14.16 18.83
N ALA A 85 30.86 13.17 19.69
CA ALA A 85 30.91 11.76 19.28
C ALA A 85 29.58 11.26 18.69
N ALA A 86 28.45 11.62 19.31
CA ALA A 86 27.11 11.28 18.81
C ALA A 86 26.82 11.97 17.45
N ALA A 87 27.22 13.23 17.29
CA ALA A 87 27.08 13.95 16.01
C ALA A 87 27.96 13.33 14.91
N VAL A 88 29.21 12.97 15.20
CA VAL A 88 30.10 12.28 14.26
C VAL A 88 29.55 10.91 13.89
N PHE A 89 29.05 10.13 14.84
CA PHE A 89 28.41 8.83 14.58
C PHE A 89 27.16 8.98 13.69
N ALA A 90 26.32 9.99 13.95
CA ALA A 90 25.17 10.30 13.11
C ALA A 90 25.57 10.71 11.67
N ILE A 91 26.61 11.53 11.52
CA ILE A 91 27.14 11.94 10.20
C ILE A 91 27.77 10.76 9.45
N LEU A 92 28.49 9.87 10.15
CA LEU A 92 29.05 8.65 9.56
C LEU A 92 27.94 7.70 9.10
N ASN A 93 26.92 7.45 9.93
CA ASN A 93 25.77 6.63 9.55
C ASN A 93 24.97 7.25 8.40
N HIS A 94 24.82 8.58 8.37
CA HIS A 94 24.19 9.29 7.25
C HIS A 94 25.00 9.09 5.95
N LYS A 95 26.32 9.29 5.99
CA LYS A 95 27.20 9.07 4.84
C LYS A 95 27.28 7.61 4.39
N HIS A 96 27.19 6.64 5.30
CA HIS A 96 27.08 5.23 4.96
C HIS A 96 25.74 4.92 4.28
N ALA A 97 24.62 5.40 4.83
CA ALA A 97 23.31 5.24 4.21
C ALA A 97 23.22 5.95 2.85
N GLU A 98 23.80 7.13 2.69
CA GLU A 98 23.95 7.82 1.40
C GLU A 98 24.82 7.03 0.44
N ALA A 99 25.94 6.44 0.88
CA ALA A 99 26.81 5.63 0.03
C ALA A 99 26.14 4.33 -0.42
N GLU A 100 25.35 3.68 0.44
CA GLU A 100 24.57 2.49 0.10
C GLU A 100 23.40 2.84 -0.85
N ASN A 101 22.63 3.89 -0.57
CA ASN A 101 21.59 4.40 -1.47
C ASN A 101 22.18 4.73 -2.86
N ASN A 102 23.26 5.53 -2.93
CA ASN A 102 23.94 5.87 -4.19
C ASN A 102 24.47 4.62 -4.92
N LYS A 103 24.92 3.59 -4.18
CA LYS A 103 25.40 2.32 -4.77
C LYS A 103 24.24 1.51 -5.35
N GLN A 104 23.13 1.38 -4.63
CA GLN A 104 21.91 0.72 -5.14
C GLN A 104 21.32 1.50 -6.32
N GLU A 105 21.29 2.82 -6.27
CA GLU A 105 20.82 3.69 -7.37
C GLU A 105 21.71 3.56 -8.63
N LYS A 106 23.03 3.42 -8.48
CA LYS A 106 23.98 3.10 -9.57
C LYS A 106 23.86 1.69 -10.13
N ILE A 107 23.33 0.74 -9.36
CA ILE A 107 23.02 -0.62 -9.83
C ILE A 107 21.69 -0.60 -10.58
N PHE A 108 20.65 -0.01 -9.98
CA PHE A 108 19.30 0.13 -10.53
C PHE A 108 19.32 0.83 -11.91
N SER A 109 19.98 1.99 -12.01
CA SER A 109 20.12 2.75 -13.26
C SER A 109 20.95 2.08 -14.36
N ARG A 110 21.67 0.98 -14.06
CA ARG A 110 22.49 0.23 -15.04
C ARG A 110 21.87 -1.07 -15.56
N VAL A 111 20.76 -1.54 -14.96
CA VAL A 111 20.18 -2.87 -15.27
C VAL A 111 18.82 -2.78 -15.98
N LEU A 112 18.15 -1.62 -15.95
CA LEU A 112 16.84 -1.39 -16.56
C LEU A 112 16.89 -1.35 -18.11
N LYS A 113 16.94 -2.54 -18.71
CA LYS A 113 16.64 -2.77 -20.13
C LYS A 113 15.21 -2.29 -20.43
N ARG A 114 14.94 -1.87 -21.67
CA ARG A 114 13.57 -1.70 -22.18
C ARG A 114 13.27 -2.71 -23.28
N GLY A 115 12.01 -3.09 -23.43
CA GLY A 115 11.56 -4.06 -24.43
C GLY A 115 10.07 -4.40 -24.26
N GLY A 116 9.66 -5.55 -24.81
CA GLY A 116 8.24 -5.88 -24.98
C GLY A 116 7.54 -5.01 -26.03
N PRO A 117 6.30 -5.37 -26.40
CA PRO A 117 5.56 -4.68 -27.47
C PRO A 117 5.24 -3.20 -27.17
N LYS A 118 5.32 -2.77 -25.90
CA LYS A 118 5.09 -1.38 -25.46
C LYS A 118 6.38 -0.64 -25.06
N ASN A 119 7.58 -1.22 -25.27
CA ASN A 119 8.89 -0.63 -24.95
C ASN A 119 9.02 -0.11 -23.50
N LEU A 120 8.47 -0.88 -22.55
CA LEU A 120 8.49 -0.58 -21.12
C LEU A 120 9.78 -1.05 -20.47
N LEU A 121 10.04 -0.61 -19.24
CA LEU A 121 11.16 -1.10 -18.43
C LEU A 121 10.99 -2.61 -18.16
N ILE A 122 12.07 -3.37 -18.23
CA ILE A 122 12.09 -4.79 -17.86
C ILE A 122 12.77 -4.92 -16.49
N ALA A 123 12.01 -5.36 -15.49
CA ALA A 123 12.48 -5.70 -14.15
C ALA A 123 13.21 -7.06 -14.18
N ASP A 124 14.40 -7.07 -14.78
CA ASP A 124 15.20 -8.29 -14.98
C ASP A 124 15.82 -8.81 -13.66
N ARG A 125 15.88 -7.98 -12.62
CA ARG A 125 16.15 -8.37 -11.22
C ARG A 125 15.27 -7.57 -10.26
N LEU A 126 14.82 -8.21 -9.19
CA LEU A 126 14.18 -7.56 -8.04
C LEU A 126 15.22 -7.10 -7.01
N ILE A 127 14.89 -6.08 -6.22
CA ILE A 127 15.84 -5.40 -5.30
C ILE A 127 16.34 -6.32 -4.17
N ASP A 128 15.54 -7.31 -3.80
CA ASP A 128 15.82 -8.25 -2.71
C ASP A 128 16.41 -9.61 -3.21
N GLU A 129 16.72 -9.76 -4.51
CA GLU A 129 17.31 -10.99 -5.10
C GLU A 129 18.72 -11.28 -4.55
N GLY A 130 18.96 -12.51 -4.10
CA GLY A 130 20.28 -12.98 -3.67
C GLY A 130 21.10 -13.59 -4.81
N ASP A 131 22.42 -13.54 -4.72
CA ASP A 131 23.32 -14.12 -5.75
C ASP A 131 23.10 -15.65 -5.96
N SER A 132 22.50 -16.34 -4.99
CA SER A 132 22.08 -17.74 -5.08
C SER A 132 20.91 -18.02 -6.03
N ASP A 133 20.15 -17.00 -6.44
CA ASP A 133 18.93 -17.17 -7.23
C ASP A 133 19.16 -17.09 -8.75
N ILE A 134 20.35 -16.65 -9.17
CA ILE A 134 20.73 -16.38 -10.58
C ILE A 134 20.53 -17.60 -11.50
N ASN A 135 20.67 -18.82 -10.98
CA ASN A 135 20.54 -20.07 -11.75
C ASN A 135 19.17 -20.76 -11.58
N LYS A 136 18.21 -20.18 -10.84
CA LYS A 136 16.89 -20.78 -10.58
C LYS A 136 15.87 -20.35 -11.65
N PRO A 137 15.06 -21.26 -12.23
CA PRO A 137 14.01 -20.89 -13.18
C PRO A 137 12.95 -19.97 -12.55
N ARG A 138 12.48 -18.96 -13.30
CA ARG A 138 11.58 -17.91 -12.77
C ARG A 138 10.11 -18.38 -12.77
N LEU A 139 9.51 -18.48 -11.58
CA LEU A 139 8.11 -18.82 -11.37
C LEU A 139 7.32 -17.57 -10.95
N VAL A 140 6.44 -17.08 -11.82
CA VAL A 140 5.57 -15.94 -11.51
C VAL A 140 4.15 -16.44 -11.18
N ILE A 141 3.63 -16.02 -10.02
CA ILE A 141 2.30 -16.39 -9.52
C ILE A 141 1.44 -15.12 -9.49
N LEU A 142 0.40 -15.07 -10.33
CA LEU A 142 -0.51 -13.92 -10.42
C LEU A 142 -1.72 -14.13 -9.51
N GLY A 143 -1.88 -13.22 -8.54
CA GLY A 143 -2.97 -13.21 -7.56
C GLY A 143 -2.53 -13.62 -6.15
N SER A 144 -3.34 -13.23 -5.16
CA SER A 144 -3.16 -13.52 -3.73
C SER A 144 -4.31 -14.33 -3.12
N GLY A 145 -5.12 -14.99 -3.96
CA GLY A 145 -6.25 -15.81 -3.54
C GLY A 145 -5.90 -17.27 -3.25
N TRP A 146 -6.93 -18.07 -2.95
CA TRP A 146 -6.81 -19.50 -2.61
C TRP A 146 -5.86 -20.30 -3.52
N GLY A 147 -6.01 -20.21 -4.84
CA GLY A 147 -5.16 -20.96 -5.77
C GLY A 147 -3.66 -20.58 -5.68
N ALA A 148 -3.35 -19.30 -5.45
CA ALA A 148 -1.96 -18.86 -5.25
C ALA A 148 -1.40 -19.39 -3.93
N ILE A 149 -2.20 -19.36 -2.86
CA ILE A 149 -1.77 -19.83 -1.54
C ILE A 149 -1.62 -21.36 -1.48
N SER A 150 -2.45 -22.13 -2.18
CA SER A 150 -2.25 -23.58 -2.30
C SER A 150 -0.93 -23.91 -2.99
N VAL A 151 -0.66 -23.31 -4.15
CA VAL A 151 0.60 -23.52 -4.88
C VAL A 151 1.81 -23.09 -4.03
N LEU A 152 1.74 -21.96 -3.32
CA LEU A 152 2.81 -21.50 -2.41
C LEU A 152 3.04 -22.41 -1.20
N LYS A 153 2.08 -23.23 -0.79
CA LYS A 153 2.21 -24.20 0.31
C LYS A 153 2.80 -25.54 -0.13
N GLU A 154 2.55 -25.93 -1.37
CA GLU A 154 3.02 -27.20 -1.95
C GLU A 154 4.38 -27.07 -2.66
N LEU A 155 4.90 -25.85 -2.82
CA LEU A 155 6.13 -25.59 -3.56
C LEU A 155 7.39 -25.96 -2.76
N GLU A 156 8.25 -26.78 -3.37
CA GLU A 156 9.60 -27.06 -2.88
C GLU A 156 10.44 -25.78 -2.79
N LYS A 157 11.00 -25.53 -1.59
CA LYS A 157 11.90 -24.40 -1.33
C LYS A 157 13.14 -24.46 -2.24
N ASP A 158 13.66 -23.29 -2.62
CA ASP A 158 14.90 -23.10 -3.39
C ASP A 158 14.93 -23.70 -4.82
N LYS A 159 13.86 -24.35 -5.28
CA LYS A 159 13.74 -24.95 -6.63
C LYS A 159 13.46 -23.94 -7.76
N TYR A 160 12.84 -22.81 -7.42
CA TYR A 160 12.45 -21.75 -8.35
C TYR A 160 12.82 -20.38 -7.75
N HIS A 161 13.05 -19.39 -8.61
CA HIS A 161 12.98 -17.99 -8.20
C HIS A 161 11.52 -17.54 -8.29
N VAL A 162 10.87 -17.34 -7.14
CA VAL A 162 9.40 -17.20 -7.05
C VAL A 162 9.00 -15.75 -6.83
N THR A 163 8.15 -15.22 -7.71
CA THR A 163 7.57 -13.88 -7.59
C THR A 163 6.05 -13.95 -7.55
N VAL A 164 5.47 -13.55 -6.42
CA VAL A 164 4.01 -13.41 -6.24
C VAL A 164 3.61 -11.98 -6.58
N VAL A 165 2.64 -11.81 -7.47
CA VAL A 165 2.19 -10.50 -7.93
C VAL A 165 0.69 -10.33 -7.70
N SER A 166 0.29 -9.32 -6.93
CA SER A 166 -1.12 -9.03 -6.69
C SER A 166 -1.33 -7.57 -6.26
N PRO A 167 -2.38 -6.87 -6.70
CA PRO A 167 -2.76 -5.55 -6.19
C PRO A 167 -3.41 -5.63 -4.79
N ARG A 168 -3.12 -6.68 -4.02
CA ARG A 168 -3.54 -6.88 -2.62
C ARG A 168 -2.45 -7.67 -1.89
N ASN A 169 -1.72 -7.00 -1.00
CA ASN A 169 -0.70 -7.59 -0.13
C ASN A 169 -1.18 -8.59 0.94
N TYR A 170 -2.45 -9.02 0.89
CA TYR A 170 -3.04 -10.01 1.79
C TYR A 170 -3.79 -11.13 1.05
N PHE A 171 -3.84 -12.29 1.70
CA PHE A 171 -4.82 -13.35 1.46
C PHE A 171 -6.10 -13.05 2.26
N LEU A 172 -7.26 -13.47 1.74
CA LEU A 172 -8.57 -13.27 2.34
C LEU A 172 -9.30 -14.61 2.48
N PHE A 173 -9.65 -14.99 3.71
CA PHE A 173 -10.46 -16.17 4.02
C PHE A 173 -11.94 -15.93 3.65
N THR A 174 -12.24 -16.00 2.35
CA THR A 174 -13.57 -15.68 1.79
C THR A 174 -14.77 -16.42 2.41
N PRO A 175 -14.69 -17.67 2.93
CA PRO A 175 -15.86 -18.34 3.53
C PRO A 175 -16.45 -17.62 4.76
N LEU A 176 -15.63 -16.86 5.50
CA LEU A 176 -16.09 -16.12 6.70
C LEU A 176 -16.46 -14.66 6.40
N LEU A 177 -16.34 -14.21 5.16
CA LEU A 177 -16.63 -12.83 4.76
C LEU A 177 -18.06 -12.38 5.13
N PRO A 178 -19.12 -13.23 5.07
CA PRO A 178 -20.45 -12.89 5.60
C PRO A 178 -20.49 -12.63 7.11
N SER A 179 -19.64 -13.27 7.92
CA SER A 179 -19.57 -13.01 9.37
C SER A 179 -18.92 -11.66 9.69
N ALA A 180 -18.12 -11.10 8.77
CA ALA A 180 -17.51 -9.79 8.90
C ALA A 180 -18.45 -8.62 8.52
N THR A 181 -19.53 -8.87 7.76
CA THR A 181 -20.52 -7.82 7.40
C THR A 181 -21.38 -7.42 8.60
N VAL A 182 -21.89 -8.41 9.34
CA VAL A 182 -22.66 -8.20 10.58
C VAL A 182 -21.75 -7.90 11.78
N GLY A 183 -20.46 -8.24 11.68
CA GLY A 183 -19.46 -7.93 12.70
C GLY A 183 -19.27 -9.00 13.78
N THR A 184 -19.79 -10.21 13.57
CA THR A 184 -19.52 -11.40 14.40
C THR A 184 -18.03 -11.76 14.43
N LEU A 185 -17.30 -11.43 13.35
CA LEU A 185 -15.84 -11.52 13.30
C LEU A 185 -15.22 -10.16 12.94
N GLU A 186 -14.05 -9.87 13.50
CA GLU A 186 -13.26 -8.72 13.08
C GLU A 186 -12.71 -8.98 11.67
N THR A 187 -12.75 -7.97 10.79
CA THR A 187 -12.16 -8.01 9.45
C THR A 187 -10.73 -8.54 9.43
N ARG A 188 -9.92 -8.23 10.45
CA ARG A 188 -8.53 -8.66 10.57
C ARG A 188 -8.37 -10.16 10.83
N SER A 189 -9.35 -10.82 11.44
CA SER A 189 -9.35 -12.27 11.67
C SER A 189 -9.53 -13.10 10.38
N LEU A 190 -9.84 -12.45 9.25
CA LEU A 190 -9.96 -13.08 7.93
C LEU A 190 -8.74 -12.83 7.03
N LEU A 191 -7.70 -12.14 7.55
CA LEU A 191 -6.56 -11.62 6.79
C LEU A 191 -5.25 -12.30 7.16
N GLU A 192 -4.51 -12.75 6.14
CA GLU A 192 -3.11 -13.15 6.29
C GLU A 192 -2.21 -12.35 5.32
N PRO A 193 -1.23 -11.57 5.80
CA PRO A 193 -0.33 -10.83 4.93
C PRO A 193 0.49 -11.78 4.04
N ILE A 194 0.56 -11.52 2.73
CA ILE A 194 1.32 -12.34 1.78
C ILE A 194 2.81 -12.35 2.16
N ARG A 195 3.35 -11.22 2.62
CA ARG A 195 4.72 -11.10 3.19
C ARG A 195 4.97 -11.94 4.45
N SER A 196 3.94 -12.55 5.05
CA SER A 196 4.08 -13.56 6.09
C SER A 196 4.16 -14.96 5.46
N LEU A 197 3.19 -15.30 4.60
CA LEU A 197 3.04 -16.62 3.98
C LEU A 197 4.22 -17.02 3.08
N ILE A 198 4.80 -16.09 2.33
CA ILE A 198 5.89 -16.36 1.37
C ILE A 198 7.25 -16.69 2.00
N LYS A 199 7.43 -16.45 3.31
CA LYS A 199 8.71 -16.61 4.01
C LYS A 199 9.22 -18.05 4.05
N SER A 200 8.33 -19.04 4.04
CA SER A 200 8.70 -20.46 4.04
C SER A 200 9.43 -20.88 2.76
N VAL A 201 9.10 -20.27 1.63
CA VAL A 201 9.57 -20.63 0.28
C VAL A 201 10.54 -19.60 -0.31
N SER A 202 11.01 -18.65 0.49
CA SER A 202 11.89 -17.54 0.08
C SER A 202 11.35 -16.70 -1.10
N ALA A 203 10.02 -16.60 -1.26
CA ALA A 203 9.42 -15.94 -2.41
C ALA A 203 9.27 -14.41 -2.24
N TYR A 204 9.37 -13.68 -3.34
CA TYR A 204 9.21 -12.23 -3.40
C TYR A 204 7.76 -11.83 -3.65
N PHE A 205 7.38 -10.62 -3.22
CA PHE A 205 6.02 -10.09 -3.42
C PHE A 205 6.03 -8.68 -4.01
N LEU A 206 5.35 -8.52 -5.15
CA LEU A 206 5.13 -7.26 -5.86
C LEU A 206 3.66 -6.82 -5.74
N GLU A 207 3.45 -5.62 -5.22
CA GLU A 207 2.12 -5.01 -5.09
C GLU A 207 1.74 -4.28 -6.39
N ALA A 208 1.36 -5.06 -7.39
CA ALA A 208 1.00 -4.56 -8.71
C ALA A 208 -0.10 -5.41 -9.36
N LYS A 209 -0.80 -4.82 -10.32
CA LYS A 209 -1.85 -5.45 -11.13
C LYS A 209 -1.25 -5.90 -12.46
N ALA A 210 -1.33 -7.19 -12.77
CA ALA A 210 -1.05 -7.67 -14.12
C ALA A 210 -2.10 -7.13 -15.11
N THR A 211 -1.66 -6.49 -16.20
CA THR A 211 -2.52 -5.93 -17.25
C THR A 211 -2.53 -6.77 -18.52
N ASP A 212 -1.39 -7.38 -18.87
CA ASP A 212 -1.17 -8.08 -20.15
C ASP A 212 -0.12 -9.19 -20.00
N ILE A 213 -0.12 -10.19 -20.89
CA ILE A 213 0.80 -11.34 -20.86
C ILE A 213 1.34 -11.61 -22.27
N CYS A 214 2.60 -11.23 -22.51
CA CYS A 214 3.30 -11.41 -23.77
C CYS A 214 3.93 -12.81 -23.84
N PHE A 215 3.16 -13.80 -24.29
CA PHE A 215 3.60 -15.21 -24.39
C PHE A 215 4.79 -15.44 -25.34
N SER A 216 4.97 -14.59 -26.36
CA SER A 216 6.08 -14.65 -27.32
C SER A 216 7.45 -14.38 -26.69
N GLU A 217 7.54 -13.32 -25.89
CA GLU A 217 8.76 -12.86 -25.23
C GLU A 217 8.87 -13.37 -23.78
N LYS A 218 7.86 -14.11 -23.31
CA LYS A 218 7.65 -14.49 -21.90
C LYS A 218 7.74 -13.32 -20.92
N LEU A 219 7.08 -12.21 -21.24
CA LEU A 219 6.96 -11.03 -20.38
C LEU A 219 5.53 -10.91 -19.82
N ILE A 220 5.39 -10.46 -18.58
CA ILE A 220 4.10 -10.08 -17.97
C ILE A 220 4.14 -8.59 -17.70
N GLU A 221 3.11 -7.87 -18.12
CA GLU A 221 2.97 -6.43 -17.90
C GLU A 221 2.33 -6.17 -16.54
N LEU A 222 3.01 -5.39 -15.71
CA LEU A 222 2.54 -4.97 -14.40
C LEU A 222 2.33 -3.46 -14.39
N SER A 223 1.15 -3.06 -13.91
CA SER A 223 0.86 -1.69 -13.49
C SER A 223 0.78 -1.65 -11.97
N PRO A 224 1.70 -0.98 -11.28
CA PRO A 224 1.47 -0.45 -9.94
C PRO A 224 0.32 0.56 -9.94
N ASP A 225 -0.14 0.97 -8.75
CA ASP A 225 -1.21 1.98 -8.60
C ASP A 225 -0.67 3.43 -8.65
N SER A 226 0.63 3.64 -8.47
CA SER A 226 1.27 4.97 -8.35
C SER A 226 2.54 5.16 -9.18
N ASP A 227 2.99 4.14 -9.92
CA ASP A 227 4.27 4.12 -10.65
C ASP A 227 4.06 3.66 -12.10
N GLU A 228 5.04 3.95 -12.97
CA GLU A 228 5.04 3.56 -14.39
C GLU A 228 4.94 2.03 -14.59
N PRO A 229 4.22 1.55 -15.61
CA PRO A 229 4.10 0.13 -15.88
C PRO A 229 5.41 -0.48 -16.41
N PHE A 230 5.66 -1.73 -16.03
CA PHE A 230 6.90 -2.45 -16.35
C PHE A 230 6.65 -3.92 -16.67
N TYR A 231 7.57 -4.54 -17.39
CA TYR A 231 7.57 -5.97 -17.69
C TYR A 231 8.41 -6.77 -16.68
N ILE A 232 7.96 -7.96 -16.32
CA ILE A 232 8.73 -8.98 -15.60
C ILE A 232 8.83 -10.25 -16.47
N PRO A 233 10.03 -10.83 -16.67
CA PRO A 233 10.20 -12.08 -17.40
C PRO A 233 9.85 -13.32 -16.55
N TYR A 234 9.38 -14.38 -17.20
CA TYR A 234 9.02 -15.65 -16.54
C TYR A 234 9.45 -16.89 -17.33
N ASP A 235 9.73 -17.99 -16.64
CA ASP A 235 9.86 -19.33 -17.24
C ASP A 235 8.62 -20.19 -17.03
N LYS A 236 7.95 -19.98 -15.89
CA LYS A 236 6.71 -20.64 -15.49
C LYS A 236 5.75 -19.58 -14.95
N LEU A 237 4.46 -19.73 -15.29
CA LEU A 237 3.41 -18.78 -14.95
C LEU A 237 2.21 -19.52 -14.36
N VAL A 238 1.76 -19.09 -13.19
CA VAL A 238 0.55 -19.57 -12.51
C VAL A 238 -0.46 -18.43 -12.46
N ILE A 239 -1.63 -18.62 -13.08
CA ILE A 239 -2.69 -17.59 -13.15
C ILE A 239 -3.77 -17.92 -12.12
N ALA A 240 -3.73 -17.26 -10.96
CA ALA A 240 -4.62 -17.49 -9.82
C ALA A 240 -5.36 -16.21 -9.38
N VAL A 241 -5.64 -15.31 -10.34
CA VAL A 241 -6.24 -13.98 -10.12
C VAL A 241 -7.70 -14.01 -9.64
N GLY A 242 -8.40 -15.14 -9.77
CA GLY A 242 -9.80 -15.30 -9.38
C GLY A 242 -10.80 -14.69 -10.37
N SER A 243 -12.00 -14.33 -9.90
CA SER A 243 -13.08 -13.82 -10.75
C SER A 243 -13.75 -12.56 -10.17
N LYS A 244 -14.10 -11.61 -11.04
CA LYS A 244 -14.95 -10.45 -10.71
C LYS A 244 -16.41 -10.85 -10.53
N SER A 245 -17.25 -9.95 -10.03
CA SER A 245 -18.72 -10.12 -10.09
C SER A 245 -19.20 -9.80 -11.51
N ILE A 246 -20.21 -10.52 -11.99
CA ILE A 246 -20.88 -10.28 -13.27
C ILE A 246 -22.28 -9.72 -12.94
N THR A 247 -22.67 -8.63 -13.60
CA THR A 247 -23.93 -7.92 -13.35
C THR A 247 -25.03 -8.25 -14.36
N TYR A 248 -24.71 -9.05 -15.39
CA TYR A 248 -25.63 -9.52 -16.45
C TYR A 248 -26.42 -8.43 -17.20
N GLY A 249 -26.02 -7.16 -17.08
CA GLY A 249 -26.74 -6.02 -17.68
C GLY A 249 -28.02 -5.63 -16.94
N ILE A 250 -28.23 -6.11 -15.71
CA ILE A 250 -29.41 -5.80 -14.90
C ILE A 250 -29.29 -4.38 -14.32
N GLU A 251 -30.21 -3.50 -14.71
CA GLU A 251 -30.36 -2.15 -14.17
C GLU A 251 -30.76 -2.19 -12.68
N GLY A 252 -30.27 -1.25 -11.87
CA GLY A 252 -30.47 -1.25 -10.41
C GLY A 252 -29.33 -1.91 -9.62
N ILE A 253 -28.43 -2.67 -10.28
CA ILE A 253 -27.30 -3.34 -9.60
C ILE A 253 -26.22 -2.35 -9.13
N GLU A 254 -26.12 -1.17 -9.74
CA GLU A 254 -25.26 -0.07 -9.26
C GLU A 254 -25.68 0.47 -7.88
N HIS A 255 -26.92 0.24 -7.44
CA HIS A 255 -27.38 0.51 -6.07
C HIS A 255 -27.08 -0.63 -5.08
N CYS A 256 -26.51 -1.76 -5.54
CA CYS A 256 -26.30 -2.96 -4.73
C CYS A 256 -24.86 -3.09 -4.20
N HIS A 257 -24.70 -3.67 -3.02
CA HIS A 257 -23.38 -3.98 -2.45
C HIS A 257 -23.02 -5.48 -2.59
N PHE A 258 -22.04 -5.78 -3.45
CA PHE A 258 -21.45 -7.12 -3.57
C PHE A 258 -20.72 -7.56 -2.29
N LEU A 259 -20.33 -8.83 -2.22
CA LEU A 259 -19.46 -9.35 -1.16
C LEU A 259 -18.35 -10.25 -1.72
N LYS A 260 -17.28 -9.65 -2.27
CA LYS A 260 -16.05 -10.33 -2.71
C LYS A 260 -14.77 -9.79 -2.04
N SER A 261 -14.82 -8.60 -1.44
CA SER A 261 -13.70 -7.97 -0.76
C SER A 261 -14.07 -7.45 0.63
N ILE A 262 -13.04 -7.11 1.40
CA ILE A 262 -13.15 -6.48 2.72
C ILE A 262 -13.75 -5.08 2.65
N ASN A 263 -13.49 -4.33 1.58
CA ASN A 263 -14.06 -3.00 1.43
C ASN A 263 -15.58 -3.09 1.26
N ASP A 264 -16.06 -4.03 0.46
CA ASP A 264 -17.49 -4.32 0.31
C ASP A 264 -18.10 -4.74 1.66
N ALA A 265 -17.44 -5.63 2.41
CA ALA A 265 -17.92 -6.05 3.73
C ALA A 265 -18.01 -4.89 4.74
N ARG A 266 -17.05 -3.96 4.71
CA ARG A 266 -17.04 -2.73 5.52
C ARG A 266 -18.11 -1.73 5.07
N MET A 267 -18.34 -1.59 3.76
CA MET A 267 -19.40 -0.75 3.19
C MET A 267 -20.78 -1.27 3.57
N ILE A 268 -21.00 -2.58 3.45
CA ILE A 268 -22.21 -3.28 3.90
C ILE A 268 -22.44 -3.02 5.39
N ARG A 269 -21.44 -3.25 6.25
CA ARG A 269 -21.57 -2.99 7.69
C ARG A 269 -21.93 -1.53 7.96
N LYS A 270 -21.23 -0.58 7.34
CA LYS A 270 -21.51 0.85 7.50
C LYS A 270 -22.93 1.19 7.06
N LYS A 271 -23.39 0.69 5.90
CA LYS A 271 -24.73 0.93 5.37
C LYS A 271 -25.83 0.41 6.31
N ILE A 272 -25.65 -0.74 6.95
CA ILE A 272 -26.58 -1.25 7.97
C ILE A 272 -26.64 -0.32 9.18
N MET A 273 -25.48 0.08 9.73
CA MET A 273 -25.44 1.01 10.87
C MET A 273 -26.03 2.38 10.52
N ASP A 274 -25.66 2.96 9.38
CA ASP A 274 -26.19 4.24 8.88
C ASP A 274 -27.71 4.20 8.68
N ASN A 275 -28.28 3.05 8.26
CA ASN A 275 -29.73 2.86 8.19
C ASN A 275 -30.37 2.78 9.59
N PHE A 276 -29.75 2.10 10.57
CA PHE A 276 -30.25 2.02 11.95
C PHE A 276 -30.24 3.36 12.69
N GLU A 277 -29.17 4.14 12.55
CA GLU A 277 -29.09 5.49 13.14
C GLU A 277 -30.19 6.40 12.58
N LYS A 278 -30.38 6.39 11.25
CA LYS A 278 -31.47 7.13 10.59
C LYS A 278 -32.84 6.65 11.05
N ALA A 279 -33.08 5.34 11.11
CA ALA A 279 -34.36 4.79 11.57
C ALA A 279 -34.65 5.13 13.05
N SER A 280 -33.63 5.46 13.85
CA SER A 280 -33.77 5.85 15.25
C SER A 280 -34.12 7.33 15.45
N LEU A 281 -33.97 8.19 14.44
CA LEU A 281 -34.27 9.63 14.55
C LEU A 281 -35.77 9.89 14.82
N PRO A 282 -36.12 10.94 15.59
CA PRO A 282 -37.52 11.30 15.85
C PRO A 282 -38.22 11.94 14.64
N THR A 283 -37.46 12.41 13.65
CA THR A 283 -37.97 13.07 12.42
C THR A 283 -38.33 12.11 11.30
N THR A 284 -37.87 10.86 11.35
CA THR A 284 -38.05 9.85 10.28
C THR A 284 -39.45 9.23 10.36
N SER A 285 -40.15 9.16 9.22
CA SER A 285 -41.55 8.69 9.19
C SER A 285 -41.67 7.17 9.44
N PRO A 286 -42.83 6.64 9.88
CA PRO A 286 -43.01 5.20 10.07
C PRO A 286 -42.77 4.39 8.78
N GLU A 287 -43.12 4.94 7.62
CA GLU A 287 -42.91 4.33 6.31
C GLU A 287 -41.42 4.33 5.93
N GLU A 288 -40.72 5.44 6.18
CA GLU A 288 -39.28 5.56 5.95
C GLU A 288 -38.49 4.61 6.88
N LYS A 289 -38.88 4.49 8.16
CA LYS A 289 -38.31 3.50 9.10
C LYS A 289 -38.49 2.07 8.56
N LYS A 290 -39.68 1.72 8.06
CA LYS A 290 -39.95 0.41 7.45
C LYS A 290 -39.10 0.17 6.18
N SER A 291 -38.80 1.21 5.42
CA SER A 291 -37.91 1.16 4.25
C SER A 291 -36.44 0.96 4.64
N LEU A 292 -35.92 1.78 5.57
CA LEU A 292 -34.53 1.73 6.06
C LEU A 292 -34.16 0.40 6.74
N LEU A 293 -35.13 -0.23 7.40
CA LEU A 293 -34.98 -1.52 8.08
C LEU A 293 -35.27 -2.74 7.17
N SER A 294 -35.53 -2.51 5.88
CA SER A 294 -35.77 -3.57 4.89
C SER A 294 -34.48 -3.98 4.18
N PHE A 295 -34.11 -5.26 4.31
CA PHE A 295 -32.90 -5.81 3.71
C PHE A 295 -33.25 -6.97 2.77
N VAL A 296 -32.71 -6.97 1.55
CA VAL A 296 -33.02 -7.94 0.50
C VAL A 296 -31.73 -8.60 0.04
N VAL A 297 -31.53 -9.89 0.35
CA VAL A 297 -30.31 -10.64 0.00
C VAL A 297 -30.55 -11.44 -1.28
N CYS A 298 -30.03 -10.97 -2.41
CA CYS A 298 -30.22 -11.61 -3.71
C CYS A 298 -29.20 -12.74 -3.97
N GLY A 299 -29.60 -13.99 -3.75
CA GLY A 299 -28.91 -15.17 -4.26
C GLY A 299 -28.81 -16.33 -3.26
N GLY A 300 -29.43 -17.48 -3.59
CA GLY A 300 -29.35 -18.71 -2.78
C GLY A 300 -28.03 -19.50 -2.91
N GLY A 301 -27.06 -19.00 -3.68
CA GLY A 301 -25.70 -19.53 -3.73
C GLY A 301 -24.87 -19.05 -2.53
N LYS A 302 -23.70 -19.67 -2.29
CA LYS A 302 -22.95 -19.48 -1.03
C LYS A 302 -22.52 -18.04 -0.68
N ILE A 303 -22.35 -17.12 -1.65
CA ILE A 303 -22.08 -15.71 -1.37
C ILE A 303 -22.65 -14.79 -2.46
N TYR A 304 -23.75 -14.11 -2.18
CA TYR A 304 -24.09 -12.79 -2.72
C TYR A 304 -24.83 -11.99 -1.64
N PHE A 305 -24.65 -10.68 -1.63
CA PHE A 305 -25.45 -9.75 -0.83
C PHE A 305 -26.02 -8.68 -1.75
N VAL A 306 -27.15 -8.13 -1.32
CA VAL A 306 -27.70 -6.85 -1.75
C VAL A 306 -28.18 -6.16 -0.46
N LEU A 307 -28.16 -4.83 -0.44
CA LEU A 307 -28.76 -3.98 0.58
C LEU A 307 -29.29 -2.74 -0.12
N ARG A 308 -30.29 -2.08 0.48
CA ARG A 308 -30.92 -0.86 -0.03
C ARG A 308 -30.85 0.27 1.01
#